data_AF-A0A067GJF2-F1
#
_entry.id   AF-A0A067GJF2-F1
#
_cell.length_a   1.000
_cell.length_b   1.000
_cell.length_c   1.000
_cell.angle_alpha   90.00
_cell.angle_beta   90.00
_cell.angle_gamma   90.00
#
_symmetry.space_group_name_H-M   'P 1'
#
loop_
_entity.id
_entity.type
_entity.pdbx_description
1 polymer ?
#
loop_
_entity_poly.entity_id
_entity_poly.type
_entity_poly.pdbx_seq_one_letter_code
_entity_poly.pdbx_strand_id
1 'polypeptide(L)'
;MDIISQLQEQINQIAGIAFNTFGTLQRDAPPVRLSPNYPEPPANPTEDAANFAEQPKLMSAALVKAAKQFDALVAALPLAEGGEEAQLKRIAELQ
;
A
#
# COMPACT_ATOMS: atom_id res chain seq x y z
N MET A 1 -12.67 15.17 9.02
CA MET A 1 -12.76 14.39 7.77
C MET A 1 -13.60 13.16 8.06
N ASP A 2 -14.61 12.87 7.24
CA ASP A 2 -15.48 11.71 7.46
C ASP A 2 -14.76 10.38 7.17
N ILE A 3 -15.32 9.27 7.66
CA ILE A 3 -14.70 7.95 7.55
C ILE A 3 -14.65 7.43 6.10
N ILE A 4 -15.59 7.85 5.26
CA ILE A 4 -15.64 7.44 3.85
C ILE A 4 -14.52 8.14 3.08
N SER A 5 -14.31 9.44 3.31
CA SER A 5 -13.16 10.17 2.75
C SER A 5 -11.82 9.58 3.22
N GLN A 6 -11.69 9.21 4.50
CA GLN A 6 -10.48 8.54 5.00
C GLN A 6 -10.22 7.20 4.30
N LEU A 7 -11.27 6.40 4.05
CA LEU A 7 -11.13 5.14 3.29
C LEU A 7 -10.67 5.39 1.85
N GLN A 8 -11.20 6.42 1.18
CA GLN A 8 -10.77 6.79 -0.18
C GLN A 8 -9.30 7.21 -0.21
N GLU A 9 -8.87 8.04 0.74
CA GLU A 9 -7.46 8.45 0.88
C GLU A 9 -6.56 7.25 1.15
N GLN A 10 -6.98 6.33 2.02
CA GLN A 10 -6.21 5.14 2.35
C GLN A 10 -6.04 4.21 1.13
N ILE A 11 -7.08 4.05 0.31
CA ILE A 11 -7.00 3.29 -0.95
C ILE A 11 -6.02 3.95 -1.92
N ASN A 12 -6.10 5.27 -2.07
CA ASN A 12 -5.16 6.02 -2.92
C ASN A 12 -3.71 5.86 -2.45
N GLN A 13 -3.48 5.86 -1.13
CA GLN A 13 -2.18 5.61 -0.54
C GLN A 13 -1.66 4.20 -0.85
N ILE A 14 -2.51 3.17 -0.69
CA ILE A 14 -2.14 1.79 -1.01
C ILE A 14 -1.75 1.66 -2.49
N ALA A 15 -2.54 2.25 -3.38
CA ALA A 15 -2.23 2.27 -4.82
C ALA A 15 -0.88 2.95 -5.09
N GLY A 16 -0.64 4.13 -4.49
CA GLY A 16 0.63 4.84 -4.61
C GLY A 16 1.82 4.03 -4.08
N ILE A 17 1.69 3.36 -2.93
CA ILE A 17 2.73 2.47 -2.39
C ILE A 17 3.02 1.34 -3.38
N ALA A 18 1.98 0.70 -3.93
CA ALA A 18 2.15 -0.41 -4.87
C ALA A 18 2.89 0.02 -6.13
N PHE A 19 2.44 1.08 -6.80
CA PHE A 19 3.07 1.59 -8.03
C PHE A 19 4.54 1.98 -7.81
N ASN A 20 4.82 2.72 -6.74
CA ASN A 20 6.19 3.12 -6.44
C ASN A 20 7.08 1.93 -6.09
N THR A 21 6.55 0.97 -5.32
CA THR A 21 7.30 -0.25 -4.96
C THR A 21 7.70 -1.03 -6.20
N PHE A 22 6.75 -1.34 -7.09
CA PHE A 22 7.07 -2.08 -8.31
C PHE A 22 7.98 -1.28 -9.25
N GLY A 23 7.74 0.02 -9.39
CA GLY A 23 8.59 0.89 -10.20
C GLY A 23 10.04 0.93 -9.73
N THR A 24 10.27 1.10 -8.43
CA THR A 24 11.61 1.07 -7.84
C THR A 24 12.27 -0.30 -8.00
N LEU A 25 11.54 -1.38 -7.68
CA LEU A 25 12.09 -2.74 -7.82
C LEU A 25 12.50 -3.07 -9.25
N GLN A 26 11.72 -2.64 -10.26
CA GLN A 26 12.05 -2.86 -11.66
C GLN A 26 13.22 -1.99 -12.13
N ARG A 27 13.22 -0.71 -11.75
CA ARG A 27 14.27 0.25 -12.15
C ARG A 27 15.63 -0.13 -11.58
N ASP A 28 15.65 -0.58 -10.32
CA ASP A 28 16.87 -0.82 -9.56
C ASP A 28 17.26 -2.31 -9.51
N ALA A 29 16.56 -3.17 -10.27
CA ALA A 29 16.82 -4.61 -10.28
C ALA A 29 18.25 -4.92 -10.77
N PRO A 30 19.07 -5.65 -9.99
CA PRO A 30 20.38 -6.07 -10.45
C PRO A 30 20.25 -7.14 -11.56
N PRO A 31 21.21 -7.21 -12.49
CA PRO A 31 21.23 -8.27 -13.50
C PRO A 31 21.30 -9.67 -12.85
N VAL A 32 20.47 -10.59 -13.33
CA VAL A 32 20.55 -11.99 -12.92
C VAL A 32 21.74 -12.67 -13.60
N ARG A 33 22.63 -13.30 -12.82
CA ARG A 33 23.72 -14.10 -13.39
C ARG A 33 23.21 -15.48 -13.78
N LEU A 34 23.23 -15.78 -15.08
CA LEU A 34 22.84 -17.09 -15.61
C LEU A 34 23.98 -18.13 -15.55
N SER A 35 25.23 -17.68 -15.38
CA SER A 35 26.39 -18.55 -15.19
C SER A 35 27.45 -17.89 -14.29
N PRO A 36 28.35 -18.68 -13.66
CA PRO A 36 29.44 -18.14 -12.85
C PRO A 36 30.46 -17.30 -13.65
N ASN A 37 30.57 -17.53 -14.96
CA ASN A 37 31.52 -16.87 -15.86
C ASN A 37 30.92 -15.69 -16.63
N TYR A 38 29.79 -15.14 -16.17
CA TYR A 38 29.16 -14.02 -16.87
C TYR A 38 30.03 -12.75 -16.72
N PRO A 39 30.32 -12.02 -17.81
CA PRO A 39 31.10 -10.79 -17.75
C PRO A 39 30.43 -9.76 -16.85
N GLU A 40 31.20 -9.10 -15.97
CA GLU A 40 30.62 -8.03 -15.16
C GLU A 40 30.37 -6.79 -16.01
N PRO A 41 29.16 -6.21 -15.95
CA PRO A 41 28.92 -4.90 -16.51
C PRO A 41 29.77 -3.86 -15.76
N PRO A 42 30.18 -2.76 -16.44
CA PRO A 42 30.92 -1.69 -15.79
C PRO A 42 30.10 -1.13 -14.62
N ALA A 43 30.77 -0.90 -13.49
CA ALA A 43 30.13 -0.41 -12.27
C ALA A 43 29.44 0.94 -12.53
N ASN A 44 28.14 1.03 -12.21
CA ASN A 44 27.42 2.30 -12.24
C ASN A 44 27.75 3.09 -10.96
N PRO A 45 28.17 4.37 -11.06
CA PRO A 45 28.59 5.17 -9.90
C PRO A 45 27.48 5.42 -8.85
N THR A 46 26.22 5.12 -9.17
CA THR A 46 25.05 5.34 -8.31
C THR A 46 24.63 4.12 -7.49
N GLU A 47 25.27 2.96 -7.66
CA GLU A 47 24.85 1.70 -7.03
C GLU A 47 25.44 1.53 -5.63
N ASP A 48 24.73 2.04 -4.62
CA ASP A 48 24.92 1.59 -3.25
C ASP A 48 24.15 0.27 -3.06
N ALA A 49 24.73 -0.84 -3.55
CA ALA A 49 24.09 -2.16 -3.60
C ALA A 49 23.59 -2.67 -2.22
N ALA A 50 24.19 -2.18 -1.13
CA ALA A 50 23.75 -2.45 0.24
C ALA A 50 22.33 -1.93 0.53
N ASN A 51 21.87 -0.91 -0.19
CA ASN A 51 20.58 -0.25 0.01
C ASN A 51 19.43 -1.00 -0.69
N PHE A 52 19.71 -1.74 -1.78
CA PHE A 52 18.68 -2.46 -2.53
C PHE A 52 18.17 -3.71 -1.79
N ALA A 53 18.99 -4.39 -0.99
CA ALA A 53 18.56 -5.60 -0.27
C ALA A 53 17.52 -5.30 0.84
N GLU A 54 17.56 -4.10 1.43
CA GLU A 54 16.68 -3.69 2.53
C GLU A 54 15.44 -2.91 2.04
N GLN A 55 15.51 -2.27 0.88
CA GLN A 55 14.38 -1.54 0.29
C GLN A 55 13.09 -2.39 0.13
N PRO A 56 13.13 -3.62 -0.44
CA PRO A 56 11.93 -4.44 -0.59
C PRO A 56 11.25 -4.73 0.75
N LYS A 57 12.05 -4.95 1.80
CA LYS A 57 11.51 -5.19 3.15
C LYS A 57 10.79 -3.96 3.68
N LEU A 58 11.40 -2.78 3.60
CA LEU A 58 10.79 -1.52 4.03
C LEU A 58 9.50 -1.21 3.25
N MET A 59 9.53 -1.39 1.93
CA MET A 59 8.35 -1.19 1.06
C MET A 59 7.23 -2.17 1.38
N SER A 60 7.55 -3.45 1.59
CA SER A 60 6.55 -4.46 2.00
C SER A 60 5.93 -4.14 3.36
N ALA A 61 6.73 -3.67 4.32
CA ALA A 61 6.24 -3.26 5.64
C ALA A 61 5.31 -2.06 5.53
N ALA A 62 5.61 -1.09 4.67
CA ALA A 62 4.75 0.06 4.41
C ALA A 62 3.40 -0.36 3.82
N LEU A 63 3.39 -1.30 2.88
CA LEU A 63 2.16 -1.84 2.30
C LEU A 63 1.30 -2.56 3.35
N VAL A 64 1.91 -3.42 4.16
CA VAL A 64 1.19 -4.15 5.23
C VAL A 64 0.61 -3.18 6.27
N LYS A 65 1.35 -2.13 6.62
CA LYS A 65 0.86 -1.10 7.54
C LYS A 65 -0.35 -0.37 6.96
N ALA A 66 -0.29 0.02 5.69
CA ALA A 66 -1.39 0.69 5.02
C ALA A 66 -2.64 -0.21 4.90
N ALA A 67 -2.46 -1.51 4.65
CA ALA A 67 -3.56 -2.48 4.63
C ALA A 67 -4.22 -2.61 6.02
N LYS A 68 -3.43 -2.70 7.10
CA LYS A 68 -3.98 -2.75 8.47
C LYS A 68 -4.75 -1.49 8.85
N GLN A 69 -4.30 -0.33 8.38
CA GLN A 69 -5.02 0.94 8.58
C GLN A 69 -6.36 0.94 7.85
N PHE A 70 -6.40 0.41 6.62
CA PHE A 70 -7.65 0.22 5.88
C PHE A 70 -8.61 -0.70 6.63
N ASP A 71 -8.16 -1.85 7.12
CA ASP A 71 -8.99 -2.77 7.90
C ASP A 71 -9.57 -2.10 9.15
N ALA A 72 -8.76 -1.30 9.86
CA ALA A 72 -9.21 -0.55 11.03
C ALA A 72 -10.28 0.49 10.68
N LEU A 73 -10.16 1.18 9.53
CA LEU A 73 -11.16 2.11 9.04
C LEU A 73 -12.47 1.40 8.64
N VAL A 74 -12.38 0.24 8.00
CA VAL A 74 -13.55 -0.59 7.67
C VAL A 74 -14.26 -1.06 8.93
N ALA A 75 -13.51 -1.52 9.94
CA ALA A 75 -14.08 -1.96 11.22
C ALA A 75 -14.75 -0.82 12.01
N ALA A 76 -14.35 0.43 11.77
CA ALA A 76 -14.93 1.61 12.38
C ALA A 76 -16.17 2.14 11.63
N LEU A 77 -16.57 1.53 10.51
CA LEU A 77 -17.78 1.94 9.80
C LEU A 77 -19.02 1.76 10.69
N PRO A 78 -19.91 2.77 10.79
CA PRO A 78 -21.13 2.62 11.56
C PRO A 78 -22.00 1.53 10.93
N LEU A 79 -22.38 0.54 11.74
CA LEU A 79 -23.25 -0.54 11.32
C LEU A 79 -24.63 0.04 10.96
N ALA A 80 -25.04 -0.10 9.71
CA ALA A 80 -26.42 0.12 9.29
C ALA A 80 -27.27 -1.08 9.74
N GLU A 81 -27.49 -1.22 11.06
CA GLU A 81 -28.38 -2.24 11.59
C GLU A 81 -29.78 -2.08 10.99
N GLY A 82 -30.21 -3.04 10.18
CA GLY A 82 -31.51 -3.04 9.52
C GLY A 82 -31.58 -2.29 8.18
N GLY A 83 -30.44 -1.87 7.63
CA GLY A 83 -30.37 -1.24 6.30
C GLY A 83 -30.95 0.18 6.25
N GLU A 84 -31.19 0.66 5.04
CA GLU A 84 -31.64 2.04 4.77
C GLU A 84 -32.98 2.36 5.45
N GLU A 85 -33.96 1.46 5.37
CA GLU A 85 -35.30 1.67 5.96
C GLU A 85 -35.24 1.85 7.48
N ALA A 86 -34.42 1.06 8.19
CA ALA A 86 -34.25 1.19 9.64
C ALA A 86 -33.53 2.49 10.01
N GLN A 87 -32.58 2.94 9.19
CA GLN A 87 -31.95 4.25 9.34
C GLN A 87 -32.94 5.39 9.12
N LEU A 88 -33.74 5.36 8.06
CA LEU A 88 -34.77 6.36 7.79
C LEU A 88 -35.79 6.45 8.93
N LYS A 89 -36.20 5.31 9.48
CA LYS A 89 -37.09 5.27 10.65
C LYS A 89 -36.45 5.89 11.90
N ARG A 90 -35.19 5.58 12.20
CA ARG A 90 -34.45 6.22 13.32
C ARG A 90 -34.34 7.73 13.13
N ILE A 91 -34.10 8.20 11.91
CA ILE A 91 -34.03 9.63 11.61
C ILE A 91 -35.38 10.30 11.90
N ALA A 92 -36.49 9.69 11.47
CA ALA A 92 -37.83 10.23 11.72
C ALA A 92 -38.21 10.25 13.21
N GLU A 93 -37.72 9.30 14.01
CA GLU A 93 -37.93 9.27 15.47
C GLU A 93 -37.12 10.32 16.24
N LEU A 94 -36.07 10.88 15.61
CA LEU A 94 -35.18 11.89 16.20
C LEU A 94 -35.50 13.33 15.74
N GLN A 95 -36.51 13.53 14.89
CA GLN A 95 -37.01 14.82 14.41
C GLN A 95 -38.21 15.30 15.23
#